data_AF-A0A1J3FDZ3-F1
#
_entry.id   AF-A0A1J3FDZ3-F1
#
_cell.length_a   1.000
_cell.length_b   1.000
_cell.length_c   1.000
_cell.angle_alpha   90.00
_cell.angle_beta   90.00
_cell.angle_gamma   90.00
#
_symmetry.space_group_name_H-M   'P 1'
#
loop_
_entity.id
_entity.type
_entity.pdbx_description
1 polymer ?
#
loop_
_entity_poly.entity_id
_entity_poly.type
_entity_poly.pdbx_seq_one_letter_code
_entity_poly.pdbx_strand_id
1 'polypeptide(L)' 'LQPQPDNLDQPTNTHQMTTRSKNQITKPSKKYSLLAALKNPLSMEPTTITQALKDPNWGRAVSDEFDAHIRNHTWNLVP' A
#
# COMPACT_ATOMS: atom_id res chain seq x y z
N LEU A 1 44.17 11.14 26.74
CA LEU A 1 43.05 11.60 27.59
C LEU A 1 41.78 11.52 26.75
N GLN A 2 40.99 10.46 26.89
CA GLN A 2 39.70 10.33 26.19
C GLN A 2 38.65 11.14 26.98
N PRO A 3 37.82 12.00 26.36
CA PRO A 3 36.73 12.66 27.06
C PRO A 3 35.59 11.67 27.30
N GLN A 4 35.00 11.70 28.50
CA GLN A 4 33.77 10.98 28.84
C GLN A 4 32.60 11.62 28.10
N PRO A 5 31.64 10.85 27.55
CA PRO A 5 30.46 11.42 26.93
C PRO A 5 29.54 12.03 27.99
N ASP A 6 29.12 13.27 27.77
CA ASP A 6 28.15 14.00 28.60
C ASP A 6 26.87 13.17 28.78
N ASN A 7 26.58 12.84 30.04
CA ASN A 7 25.39 12.11 30.44
C ASN A 7 24.23 13.11 30.44
N LEU A 8 23.50 13.20 29.33
CA LEU A 8 22.32 14.07 29.20
C LEU A 8 21.24 13.61 30.18
N ASP A 9 21.10 14.37 31.26
CA ASP A 9 20.02 14.42 32.25
C ASP A 9 18.93 13.36 32.13
N GLN A 10 19.17 12.18 32.73
CA GLN A 10 18.09 11.26 33.01
C GLN A 10 17.19 11.86 34.11
N PRO A 11 15.87 11.95 33.91
CA PRO A 11 14.98 12.49 34.93
C PRO A 11 15.06 11.63 36.19
N THR A 12 15.45 12.25 37.30
CA THR A 12 15.55 11.58 38.61
C THR A 12 14.14 11.15 39.04
N ASN A 13 13.99 9.88 39.40
CA ASN A 13 12.68 9.34 39.74
C ASN A 13 12.27 9.79 41.15
N THR A 14 11.22 10.61 41.25
CA THR A 14 10.69 11.11 42.54
C THR A 14 9.78 10.11 43.26
N HIS A 15 9.50 8.95 42.66
CA HIS A 15 8.60 7.93 43.18
C HIS A 15 9.13 6.52 42.90
N GLN A 16 8.81 5.57 43.78
CA GLN A 16 9.28 4.18 43.65
C GLN A 16 8.70 3.47 42.43
N MET A 17 7.53 3.89 41.94
CA MET A 17 6.89 3.27 40.79
C MET A 17 7.72 3.47 39.51
N THR A 18 7.95 2.37 38.80
CA THR A 18 8.69 2.35 37.54
C THR A 18 7.75 1.88 36.43
N THR A 19 7.59 2.69 35.38
CA THR A 19 6.78 2.31 34.21
C THR A 19 7.62 1.48 33.24
N ARG A 20 6.98 0.71 32.36
CA ARG A 20 7.69 -0.15 31.38
C ARG A 20 8.67 0.64 30.50
N SER A 21 8.34 1.89 30.17
CA SER A 21 9.20 2.80 29.39
C SER A 21 10.47 3.21 30.13
N LYS A 22 10.41 3.46 31.45
CA LYS A 22 11.60 3.73 32.28
C LYS A 22 12.59 2.56 32.27
N ASN A 23 12.12 1.33 32.06
CA ASN A 23 12.96 0.14 31.93
C ASN A 23 13.28 -0.23 30.47
N GLN A 24 13.13 0.72 29.53
CA GLN A 24 13.39 0.53 28.10
C GLN A 24 12.58 -0.62 27.44
N ILE A 25 11.41 -0.96 28.00
CA ILE A 25 10.56 -2.03 27.47
C ILE A 25 9.47 -1.46 26.55
N THR A 26 9.71 -1.53 25.25
CA THR A 26 8.75 -1.14 24.21
C THR A 26 8.16 -2.36 23.52
N LYS A 27 6.83 -2.37 23.30
CA LYS A 27 6.12 -3.43 22.56
C LYS A 27 5.43 -2.83 21.32
N PRO A 28 6.10 -2.77 20.16
CA PRO A 28 5.48 -2.24 18.95
C PRO A 28 4.32 -3.15 18.50
N SER A 29 3.15 -2.57 18.27
CA SER A 29 1.96 -3.32 17.88
C SER A 29 1.68 -3.19 16.38
N LYS A 30 1.63 -4.31 15.66
CA LYS A 30 1.34 -4.33 14.22
C LYS A 30 -0.10 -3.93 13.87
N LYS A 31 -1.04 -4.01 14.83
CA LYS A 31 -2.46 -3.65 14.64
C LYS A 31 -2.70 -2.18 14.26
N TYR A 32 -1.80 -1.29 14.62
CA TYR A 32 -1.86 0.14 14.27
C TYR A 32 -0.93 0.49 13.10
N SER A 33 -0.40 -0.52 12.43
CA SER A 33 0.42 -0.33 11.25
C SER A 33 -0.48 0.04 10.07
N LEU A 34 -0.45 1.30 9.61
CA LEU A 34 -1.15 1.77 8.40
C LEU A 34 -0.47 1.28 7.11
N LEU A 35 0.13 0.08 7.14
CA LEU A 35 0.75 -0.50 5.96
C LEU A 35 -0.35 -1.23 5.18
N ALA A 36 -0.93 -0.52 4.21
CA ALA A 36 -1.76 -1.15 3.18
C ALA A 36 -0.84 -1.93 2.24
N ALA A 37 -0.71 -3.24 2.46
CA ALA A 37 -0.10 -4.09 1.46
C ALA A 37 -1.01 -4.09 0.22
N LEU A 38 -0.54 -3.48 -0.88
CA LEU A 38 -1.17 -3.69 -2.18
C LEU A 38 -1.03 -5.18 -2.48
N LYS A 39 -2.10 -5.95 -2.24
CA LYS A 39 -2.15 -7.38 -2.49
C LYS A 39 -1.92 -7.73 -3.96
N ASN A 40 -1.96 -6.74 -4.87
CA ASN A 40 -1.72 -6.96 -6.28
C ASN A 40 -1.23 -5.69 -6.99
N PRO A 41 0.09 -5.49 -7.20
CA PRO A 41 0.58 -4.45 -8.10
C PRO A 41 0.26 -4.75 -9.58
N LEU A 42 -0.24 -5.95 -9.89
CA LEU A 42 -0.55 -6.43 -11.24
C LEU A 42 -1.91 -5.94 -11.78
N SER A 43 -2.71 -5.22 -10.99
CA SER A 43 -3.99 -4.64 -11.47
C SER A 43 -3.83 -3.17 -11.85
N MET A 44 -2.71 -2.82 -12.48
CA MET A 44 -2.60 -1.51 -13.12
C MET A 44 -3.38 -1.55 -14.42
N GLU A 45 -4.14 -0.50 -14.69
CA GLU A 45 -4.93 -0.40 -15.91
C GLU A 45 -4.00 -0.47 -17.13
N PRO A 46 -4.29 -1.35 -18.10
CA PRO A 46 -3.48 -1.47 -19.30
C PRO A 46 -3.56 -0.17 -20.11
N THR A 47 -2.42 0.37 -20.53
CA THR A 47 -2.40 1.64 -21.28
C THR A 47 -2.61 1.44 -22.78
N THR A 48 -2.63 0.18 -23.25
CA THR A 48 -2.81 -0.19 -24.65
C THR A 48 -3.73 -1.39 -24.78
N ILE A 49 -4.48 -1.45 -25.90
CA ILE A 49 -5.40 -2.56 -26.17
C ILE A 49 -4.66 -3.90 -26.26
N THR A 50 -3.46 -3.93 -26.84
CA THR A 50 -2.66 -5.16 -26.94
C THR A 50 -2.20 -5.67 -25.58
N GLN A 51 -2.01 -4.79 -24.59
CA GLN A 51 -1.75 -5.18 -23.20
C GLN A 51 -3.03 -5.70 -22.54
N ALA A 52 -4.15 -4.98 -22.69
CA ALA A 52 -5.44 -5.39 -22.15
C ALA A 52 -5.87 -6.79 -22.63
N LEU A 53 -5.66 -7.09 -23.91
CA LEU A 53 -5.98 -8.41 -24.50
C LEU A 53 -5.11 -9.56 -23.98
N LYS A 54 -3.91 -9.28 -23.46
CA LYS A 54 -3.04 -10.31 -22.86
C LYS A 54 -3.50 -10.71 -21.46
N ASP A 55 -4.14 -9.79 -20.74
CA ASP A 55 -4.67 -10.05 -19.41
C ASP A 55 -6.06 -10.71 -19.51
N PRO A 56 -6.29 -11.86 -18.86
CA PRO A 56 -7.54 -12.62 -19.03
C PRO A 56 -8.77 -11.86 -18.53
N ASN A 57 -8.62 -10.99 -17.53
CA ASN A 57 -9.72 -10.19 -16.99
C ASN A 57 -10.05 -9.00 -17.90
N TRP A 58 -9.04 -8.30 -18.42
CA TRP A 58 -9.22 -7.13 -19.27
C TRP A 58 -9.62 -7.50 -20.69
N GLY A 59 -9.07 -8.58 -21.25
CA GLY A 59 -9.41 -9.05 -22.60
C GLY A 59 -10.90 -9.39 -22.74
N ARG A 60 -11.49 -10.00 -21.70
CA ARG A 60 -12.94 -10.25 -21.67
C ARG A 60 -13.75 -8.94 -21.66
N ALA A 61 -13.35 -7.98 -20.82
CA ALA A 61 -14.04 -6.69 -20.73
C ALA A 61 -14.04 -5.93 -22.06
N VAL A 62 -12.90 -5.93 -22.77
CA VAL A 62 -12.77 -5.30 -24.10
C VAL A 62 -13.72 -5.92 -25.12
N SER A 63 -13.81 -7.26 -25.16
CA SER A 63 -14.75 -7.95 -26.06
C SER A 63 -16.21 -7.66 -25.70
N ASP A 64 -16.55 -7.69 -24.42
CA ASP A 64 -17.93 -7.43 -23.95
C ASP A 64 -18.38 -6.00 -24.31
N GLU A 65 -17.48 -5.02 -24.19
CA GLU A 65 -17.74 -3.62 -24.57
C GLU A 65 -17.91 -3.47 -26.09
N PHE A 66 -17.04 -4.11 -26.88
CA PHE A 66 -17.17 -4.13 -28.34
C PHE A 66 -18.52 -4.71 -28.78
N ASP A 67 -18.90 -5.86 -28.25
CA ASP A 67 -20.18 -6.50 -28.55
C ASP A 67 -21.37 -5.64 -28.12
N ALA A 68 -21.25 -4.91 -27.00
CA ALA A 68 -22.27 -3.98 -26.56
C ALA A 68 -22.48 -2.82 -27.53
N HIS A 69 -21.41 -2.25 -28.09
CA HIS A 69 -21.51 -1.18 -29.08
C HIS A 69 -22.21 -1.65 -30.36
N ILE A 70 -21.88 -2.84 -30.85
CA ILE A 70 -22.52 -3.43 -32.03
C ILE A 70 -24.00 -3.68 -31.77
N ARG A 71 -24.36 -4.27 -30.62
CA ARG A 71 -25.75 -4.53 -30.23
C ARG A 71 -26.59 -3.26 -30.11
N ASN A 72 -26.00 -2.19 -29.61
CA ASN A 72 -26.69 -0.93 -29.41
C ASN A 72 -26.84 -0.12 -30.71
N HIS A 73 -26.22 -0.55 -31.82
CA HIS A 73 -26.19 0.17 -33.09
C HIS A 73 -25.74 1.64 -32.96
N THR A 74 -24.98 1.97 -31.92
CA THR A 74 -24.60 3.35 -31.62
C THR A 74 -23.32 3.77 -32.33
N TRP A 75 -22.60 2.81 -32.94
CA TRP A 75 -21.31 3.04 -33.59
C TRP A 75 -21.29 2.35 -34.96
N ASN A 76 -20.74 3.04 -35.97
CA ASN A 76 -20.45 2.47 -37.28
C ASN A 76 -18.96 2.67 -37.57
N LEU A 77 -18.27 1.61 -37.97
CA LEU A 77 -16.85 1.65 -38.27
C LEU A 77 -16.66 2.25 -39.67
N VAL A 78 -16.05 3.43 -39.73
CA VAL A 78 -15.73 4.10 -41.00
C VAL A 78 -14.45 3.47 -41.57
N PRO A 79 -14.41 3.14 -42.88
CA PRO A 79 -13.26 2.53 -43.54
C PRO A 79 -12.05 3.48 -43.69
#